data_AF-A0A7W9UX88-F1
#
_entry.id   AF-A0A7W9UX88-F1
#
_cell.length_a   1.000
_cell.length_b   1.000
_cell.length_c   1.000
_cell.angle_alpha   90.00
_cell.angle_beta   90.00
_cell.angle_gamma   90.00
#
_symmetry.space_group_name_H-M   'P 1'
#
loop_
_entity.id
_entity.type
_entity.pdbx_description
1 polymer ?
#
loop_
_entity_poly.entity_id
_entity_poly.type
_entity_poly.pdbx_seq_one_letter_code
_entity_poly.pdbx_strand_id
1 'polypeptide(L)'
;MTSSSHVEIGHVAATVTNMHSATLTGEHAHAATHAAASLCSEAGHVLLYAPAALQQMIAEAIEVGYATALRDVRDGAFNDKLREWHPALFEE
;
A
#
# COMPACT_ATOMS: atom_id res chain seq x y z
N MET A 1 -29.69 -7.00 3.14
CA MET A 1 -28.63 -6.69 2.15
C MET A 1 -27.28 -6.34 2.77
N THR A 2 -27.12 -6.39 4.10
CA THR A 2 -25.87 -6.01 4.82
C THR A 2 -24.86 -7.16 4.95
N SER A 3 -25.28 -8.42 4.77
CA SER A 3 -24.42 -9.58 4.97
C SER A 3 -23.39 -9.78 3.86
N SER A 4 -23.69 -9.41 2.60
CA SER A 4 -22.74 -9.56 1.48
C SER A 4 -21.58 -8.58 1.59
N SER A 5 -21.88 -7.30 1.85
CA SER A 5 -20.86 -6.25 1.95
C SER A 5 -19.90 -6.45 3.13
N HIS A 6 -20.39 -7.00 4.25
CA HIS A 6 -19.53 -7.29 5.40
C HIS A 6 -18.57 -8.46 5.14
N VAL A 7 -19.03 -9.49 4.41
CA VAL A 7 -18.21 -10.64 4.02
C VAL A 7 -17.16 -10.21 3.00
N GLU A 8 -17.52 -9.35 2.05
CA GLU A 8 -16.59 -8.79 1.06
C GLU A 8 -15.48 -7.95 1.71
N ILE A 9 -15.82 -7.06 2.66
CA ILE A 9 -14.82 -6.26 3.39
C ILE A 9 -13.90 -7.17 4.22
N GLY A 10 -14.45 -8.19 4.88
CA GLY A 10 -13.64 -9.15 5.65
C GLY A 10 -12.66 -9.94 4.77
N HIS A 11 -13.09 -10.31 3.56
CA HIS A 11 -12.23 -10.99 2.58
C HIS A 11 -11.11 -10.08 2.07
N VAL A 12 -11.43 -8.82 1.77
CA VAL A 12 -10.43 -7.82 1.35
C VAL A 12 -9.40 -7.58 2.46
N ALA A 13 -9.86 -7.42 3.71
CA ALA A 13 -8.99 -7.27 4.87
C ALA A 13 -7.98 -8.42 4.99
N ALA A 14 -8.47 -9.66 4.95
CA ALA A 14 -7.62 -10.84 5.03
C ALA A 14 -6.62 -10.92 3.86
N THR A 15 -7.04 -10.52 2.67
CA THR A 15 -6.16 -10.49 1.48
C THR A 15 -5.03 -9.49 1.68
N VAL A 16 -5.34 -8.28 2.14
CA VAL A 16 -4.35 -7.22 2.40
C VAL A 16 -3.36 -7.66 3.49
N THR A 17 -3.83 -8.22 4.60
CA THR A 17 -2.96 -8.70 5.68
C THR A 17 -2.04 -9.83 5.24
N ASN A 18 -2.53 -10.74 4.40
CA ASN A 18 -1.71 -11.81 3.82
C ASN A 18 -0.65 -11.24 2.88
N MET A 19 -1.02 -10.30 2.01
CA MET A 19 -0.07 -9.60 1.13
C MET A 19 0.97 -8.83 1.92
N HIS A 20 0.57 -8.13 2.98
CA HIS A 20 1.45 -7.42 3.89
C HIS A 20 2.49 -8.36 4.50
N SER A 21 2.04 -9.48 5.07
CA SER A 21 2.93 -10.48 5.66
C SER A 21 3.91 -11.09 4.66
N ALA A 22 3.50 -11.28 3.40
CA ALA A 22 4.36 -11.83 2.34
C ALA A 22 5.32 -10.80 1.74
N THR A 23 4.92 -9.53 1.68
CA THR A 23 5.64 -8.48 0.95
C THR A 23 6.60 -7.71 1.85
N LEU A 24 6.24 -7.52 3.12
CA LEU A 24 7.02 -6.73 4.07
C LEU A 24 8.16 -7.56 4.66
N THR A 25 9.23 -7.74 3.90
CA THR A 25 10.47 -8.32 4.37
C THR A 25 11.48 -7.22 4.73
N GLY A 26 12.32 -7.49 5.73
CA GLY A 26 12.94 -6.48 6.60
C GLY A 26 13.71 -5.32 5.96
N GLU A 27 14.19 -5.45 4.72
CA GLU A 27 14.96 -4.39 4.04
C GLU A 27 14.09 -3.17 3.68
N HIS A 28 12.82 -3.36 3.34
CA HIS A 28 11.91 -2.27 2.94
C HIS A 28 10.84 -1.98 4.00
N ALA A 29 10.73 -2.80 5.04
CA ALA A 29 9.71 -2.69 6.06
C ALA A 29 9.75 -1.33 6.78
N HIS A 30 10.92 -0.86 7.20
CA HIS A 30 11.02 0.41 7.92
C HIS A 30 10.59 1.61 7.06
N ALA A 31 11.04 1.65 5.79
CA ALA A 31 10.68 2.71 4.86
C ALA A 31 9.18 2.70 4.51
N ALA A 32 8.62 1.50 4.29
CA ALA A 32 7.20 1.32 4.03
C ALA A 32 6.33 1.75 5.22
N THR A 33 6.68 1.35 6.45
CA THR A 33 5.98 1.77 7.67
C THR A 33 6.08 3.28 7.88
N HIS A 34 7.24 3.89 7.64
CA HIS A 34 7.39 5.33 7.76
C HIS A 34 6.53 6.09 6.73
N ALA A 35 6.45 5.60 5.49
CA ALA A 35 5.58 6.16 4.46
C ALA A 35 4.10 6.03 4.82
N ALA A 36 3.68 4.86 5.32
CA ALA A 36 2.31 4.65 5.79
C ALA A 36 1.95 5.57 6.95
N ALA A 37 2.83 5.72 7.95
CA ALA A 37 2.61 6.64 9.06
C ALA A 37 2.48 8.09 8.58
N SER A 38 3.33 8.52 7.64
CA SER A 38 3.29 9.88 7.07
C SER A 38 1.96 10.13 6.35
N LEU A 39 1.56 9.25 5.43
CA LEU A 39 0.32 9.39 4.66
C LEU A 39 -0.93 9.30 5.54
N CYS A 40 -0.94 8.39 6.52
CA CYS A 40 -2.04 8.28 7.49
C CYS A 40 -2.13 9.52 8.38
N SER A 41 -1.01 10.16 8.72
CA SER A 41 -1.01 11.40 9.50
C SER A 41 -1.57 12.59 8.71
N GLU A 42 -1.30 12.66 7.40
CA GLU A 42 -1.82 13.70 6.51
C GLU A 42 -3.31 13.55 6.21
N ALA A 43 -3.83 12.32 6.21
CA ALA A 43 -5.26 12.05 6.02
C ALA A 43 -6.16 12.68 7.10
N GLY A 44 -5.58 13.08 8.24
CA GLY A 44 -6.22 13.90 9.25
C GLY A 44 -7.52 13.29 9.82
N HIS A 45 -8.56 14.11 9.93
CA HIS A 45 -9.83 13.73 10.58
C HIS A 45 -10.51 12.52 9.94
N VAL A 46 -10.32 12.29 8.63
CA VAL A 46 -10.98 11.18 7.91
C VAL A 46 -10.50 9.83 8.42
N LEU A 47 -9.20 9.69 8.69
CA LEU A 47 -8.65 8.45 9.23
C LEU A 47 -8.87 8.32 10.73
N LEU A 48 -8.82 9.44 11.48
CA LEU A 48 -8.99 9.44 12.94
C LEU A 48 -10.33 8.89 13.41
N TYR A 49 -11.41 9.11 12.66
CA TYR A 49 -12.74 8.59 12.98
C TYR A 49 -13.06 7.25 12.31
N ALA A 50 -12.17 6.73 11.49
CA ALA A 50 -12.35 5.41 10.88
C ALA A 50 -12.22 4.30 11.96
N PRO A 51 -12.94 3.18 11.83
CA PRO A 51 -12.72 2.02 12.70
C PRO A 51 -11.26 1.55 12.66
N ALA A 52 -10.72 1.10 13.78
CA ALA A 52 -9.31 0.67 13.89
C ALA A 52 -8.94 -0.40 12.85
N ALA A 53 -9.84 -1.34 12.55
CA ALA A 53 -9.62 -2.36 11.53
C ALA A 53 -9.47 -1.77 10.11
N LEU A 54 -10.19 -0.68 9.81
CA LEU A 54 -10.06 0.02 8.54
C LEU A 54 -8.77 0.84 8.49
N GLN A 55 -8.38 1.49 9.59
CA GLN A 55 -7.10 2.19 9.68
C GLN A 55 -5.93 1.22 9.45
N GLN A 56 -5.98 0.05 10.10
CA GLN A 56 -4.97 -1.00 9.92
C GLN A 56 -4.92 -1.50 8.48
N MET A 57 -6.06 -1.79 7.87
CA MET A 57 -6.12 -2.23 6.47
C MET A 57 -5.52 -1.20 5.50
N ILE A 58 -5.79 0.09 5.73
CA ILE A 58 -5.23 1.17 4.92
C ILE A 58 -3.71 1.23 5.10
N ALA A 59 -3.22 1.17 6.34
CA ALA A 59 -1.78 1.17 6.61
C ALA A 59 -1.08 -0.01 5.93
N GLU A 60 -1.59 -1.24 6.12
CA GLU A 60 -1.04 -2.46 5.52
C GLU A 60 -1.02 -2.37 3.98
N ALA A 61 -2.08 -1.82 3.37
CA ALA A 61 -2.15 -1.63 1.92
C ALA A 61 -1.09 -0.64 1.40
N ILE A 62 -0.88 0.47 2.12
CA ILE A 62 0.17 1.44 1.78
C ILE A 62 1.55 0.78 1.90
N GLU A 63 1.78 0.04 2.98
CA GLU A 63 3.05 -0.64 3.23
C GLU A 63 3.37 -1.67 2.14
N VAL A 64 2.38 -2.47 1.70
CA VAL A 64 2.51 -3.41 0.57
C VAL A 64 2.89 -2.68 -0.71
N GLY A 65 2.17 -1.61 -1.05
CA GLY A 65 2.43 -0.84 -2.27
C GLY A 65 3.83 -0.24 -2.27
N TYR A 66 4.23 0.35 -1.15
CA TYR A 66 5.54 0.99 -1.02
C TYR A 66 6.69 -0.01 -1.05
N ALA A 67 6.58 -1.12 -0.32
CA ALA A 67 7.59 -2.17 -0.35
C ALA A 67 7.73 -2.81 -1.74
N THR A 68 6.63 -2.92 -2.49
CA THR A 68 6.65 -3.39 -3.87
C THR A 68 7.35 -2.38 -4.79
N ALA A 69 7.03 -1.09 -4.67
CA ALA A 69 7.68 -0.05 -5.46
C ALA A 69 9.19 0.03 -5.19
N LEU A 70 9.61 -0.06 -3.92
CA LEU A 70 11.04 -0.10 -3.57
C LEU A 70 11.76 -1.32 -4.16
N ARG A 71 11.09 -2.48 -4.16
CA ARG A 71 11.61 -3.69 -4.80
C ARG A 71 11.74 -3.52 -6.30
N ASP A 72 10.71 -2.98 -6.97
CA ASP A 72 10.73 -2.71 -8.41
C ASP A 72 11.85 -1.72 -8.78
N VAL A 73 12.10 -0.70 -7.95
CA VAL A 73 13.22 0.25 -8.14
C VAL A 73 14.56 -0.44 -8.01
N ARG A 74 14.74 -1.26 -6.96
CA ARG A 74 15.98 -2.02 -6.72
C ARG A 74 16.27 -3.00 -7.84
N ASP A 75 15.24 -3.69 -8.32
CA ASP A 75 15.37 -4.75 -9.33
C ASP A 75 15.36 -4.17 -10.77
N GLY A 76 15.26 -2.83 -10.92
CA GLY A 76 15.28 -2.12 -12.20
C GLY A 76 13.97 -2.18 -13.01
N ALA A 77 12.97 -2.92 -12.53
CA ALA A 77 11.65 -3.07 -13.15
C ALA A 77 10.81 -1.78 -13.13
N PHE A 78 11.14 -0.84 -12.24
CA PHE A 78 10.41 0.44 -12.15
C PHE A 78 10.57 1.30 -13.41
N ASN A 79 11.67 1.17 -14.14
CA ASN A 79 11.92 1.97 -15.35
C ASN A 79 10.92 1.67 -16.47
N ASP A 80 10.50 0.41 -16.60
CA ASP A 80 9.49 0.02 -17.58
C ASP A 80 8.13 0.64 -17.25
N LYS A 81 7.75 0.65 -15.96
CA LYS A 81 6.55 1.34 -15.48
C LYS A 81 6.64 2.86 -15.63
N LEU A 82 7.81 3.45 -15.36
CA LEU A 82 8.00 4.89 -15.51
C LEU A 82 7.86 5.31 -16.98
N ARG A 83 8.36 4.49 -17.92
CA ARG A 83 8.20 4.72 -19.36
C ARG A 83 6.73 4.59 -19.79
N GLU A 84 5.98 3.66 -19.20
CA GLU A 84 4.54 3.53 -19.45
C GLU A 84 3.76 4.74 -18.92
N TRP A 85 4.01 5.18 -17.68
CA TRP A 85 3.26 6.26 -17.04
C TRP A 85 3.65 7.66 -17.53
N HIS A 86 4.92 7.84 -17.88
CA HIS A 86 5.49 9.13 -18.27
C HIS A 86 6.43 8.97 -19.47
N PRO A 87 5.91 8.62 -20.66
CA PRO A 87 6.73 8.38 -21.86
C PRO A 87 7.56 9.62 -22.25
N ALA A 88 7.04 10.82 -22.01
CA ALA A 88 7.73 12.09 -22.30
C ALA A 88 9.03 12.32 -21.51
N LEU A 89 9.29 11.58 -20.42
CA LEU A 89 10.58 11.64 -19.72
C LEU A 89 11.71 10.93 -20.47
N PHE A 90 11.38 10.21 -21.53
CA PHE A 90 12.29 9.34 -22.30
C PHE A 90 12.33 9.67 -23.79
N GLU A 91 11.64 10.72 -24.22
CA GLU A 91 11.69 11.23 -25.60
C GLU A 91 12.68 12.42 -25.64
N GLU A 92 13.63 12.38 -26.57
CA GLU A 92 14.71 13.37 -26.77
C GLU A 92 14.32 14.42 -27.81
#